data_AF-A0A4U7DWW5-F1
#
_entry.id   AF-A0A4U7DWW5-F1
#
_cell.length_a   1.000
_cell.length_b   1.000
_cell.length_c   1.000
_cell.angle_alpha   90.00
_cell.angle_beta   90.00
_cell.angle_gamma   90.00
#
_symmetry.space_group_name_H-M   'P 1'
#
loop_
_entity.id
_entity.type
_entity.pdbx_description
1 polymer ?
#
loop_
_entity_poly.entity_id
_entity_poly.type
_entity_poly.pdbx_seq_one_letter_code
_entity_poly.pdbx_strand_id
1 'polypeptide(L)'
;MNRRLTALIGIAALVALAGCAGFAGTATPTGGDDAQLERSIEVTATGEAASAPDRATLRVAVTATGGDAEAVRDELAAGEADLRAALTDWGLDEEAIRTERYDVREAYETRDDPNRTRYEGVHQYAIELGDVDAVGEVVDVAIDAGADQVQRIRFGLSEERERELREEAITAAMANADDDAAVLANASDLEVVGVYDVSTAQSGSTPFVAERYAAAGGDAGGASTSVQTGDVTVRVSVNVVYEAVPA
;
A
#
# COMPACT_ATOMS: atom_id res chain seq x y z
N MET A 1 -24.28 -60.50 -46.98
CA MET A 1 -24.01 -61.85 -46.43
C MET A 1 -24.22 -61.80 -44.92
N ASN A 2 -24.90 -62.69 -44.17
CA ASN A 2 -25.79 -63.86 -44.37
C ASN A 2 -26.74 -63.92 -43.13
N ARG A 3 -27.98 -64.47 -43.07
CA ARG A 3 -28.85 -65.38 -43.86
C ARG A 3 -28.74 -66.90 -43.53
N ARG A 4 -29.87 -67.49 -43.07
CA ARG A 4 -30.08 -68.85 -42.47
C ARG A 4 -29.49 -68.98 -41.05
N LEU A 5 -30.01 -69.75 -40.08
CA LEU A 5 -31.27 -70.51 -39.86
C LEU A 5 -31.99 -69.89 -38.62
N THR A 6 -33.24 -70.12 -38.15
CA THR A 6 -34.33 -71.15 -38.22
C THR A 6 -34.23 -72.39 -37.30
N ALA A 7 -35.39 -72.81 -36.75
CA ALA A 7 -35.68 -74.06 -35.99
C ALA A 7 -35.17 -74.11 -34.51
N LEU A 8 -35.86 -74.73 -33.51
CA LEU A 8 -37.11 -75.52 -33.44
C LEU A 8 -37.88 -75.34 -32.09
N ILE A 9 -39.20 -75.57 -32.14
CA ILE A 9 -40.14 -76.18 -31.15
C ILE A 9 -39.75 -76.29 -29.67
N GLY A 10 -40.67 -75.90 -28.76
CA GLY A 10 -40.68 -76.35 -27.36
C GLY A 10 -41.82 -75.77 -26.50
N ILE A 11 -43.01 -76.39 -26.50
CA ILE A 11 -44.12 -76.00 -25.59
C ILE A 11 -44.03 -76.84 -24.30
N ALA A 12 -43.83 -76.19 -23.15
CA ALA A 12 -44.13 -76.74 -21.83
C ALA A 12 -44.43 -75.59 -20.86
N ALA A 13 -45.58 -75.65 -20.18
CA ALA A 13 -45.95 -74.74 -19.11
C ALA A 13 -46.25 -75.55 -17.84
N LEU A 14 -45.98 -74.98 -16.65
CA LEU A 14 -46.81 -75.08 -15.42
C LEU A 14 -46.07 -74.58 -14.16
N VAL A 15 -46.85 -74.01 -13.21
CA VAL A 15 -46.58 -73.81 -11.76
C VAL A 15 -45.31 -73.02 -11.37
N ALA A 16 -45.29 -71.82 -10.77
CA ALA A 16 -46.16 -71.06 -9.84
C ALA A 16 -45.80 -71.15 -8.33
N LEU A 17 -45.92 -69.99 -7.65
CA LEU A 17 -45.99 -69.75 -6.19
C LEU A 17 -44.75 -70.02 -5.31
N ALA A 18 -44.07 -68.95 -4.89
CA ALA A 18 -43.37 -68.87 -3.60
C ALA A 18 -43.16 -67.41 -3.09
N GLY A 19 -43.67 -67.12 -1.89
CA GLY A 19 -43.05 -66.20 -0.91
C GLY A 19 -42.77 -64.72 -1.25
N CYS A 20 -43.78 -63.86 -1.25
CA CYS A 20 -43.59 -62.42 -0.93
C CYS A 20 -43.81 -62.19 0.58
N ALA A 21 -42.77 -62.43 1.39
CA ALA A 21 -42.78 -62.07 2.81
C ALA A 21 -42.26 -60.62 2.98
N GLY A 22 -42.96 -59.80 3.76
CA GLY A 22 -42.72 -58.36 3.82
C GLY A 22 -41.48 -57.97 4.62
N PHE A 23 -40.66 -57.07 4.07
CA PHE A 23 -39.74 -56.23 4.83
C PHE A 23 -40.34 -54.84 4.99
N ALA A 24 -41.14 -54.66 6.04
CA ALA A 24 -41.69 -53.36 6.41
C ALA A 24 -40.60 -52.50 7.06
N GLY A 25 -39.68 -51.99 6.25
CA GLY A 25 -38.67 -51.04 6.70
C GLY A 25 -39.33 -49.74 7.15
N THR A 26 -39.52 -49.59 8.46
CA THR A 26 -39.90 -48.31 9.06
C THR A 26 -38.73 -47.35 8.91
N ALA A 27 -38.69 -46.63 7.80
CA ALA A 27 -37.90 -45.42 7.69
C ALA A 27 -38.46 -44.41 8.70
N THR A 28 -37.91 -44.41 9.91
CA THR A 28 -37.99 -43.25 10.78
C THR A 28 -37.53 -42.05 9.95
N PRO A 29 -38.29 -40.96 9.86
CA PRO A 29 -37.69 -39.70 9.50
C PRO A 29 -36.68 -39.42 10.62
N THR A 30 -35.39 -39.63 10.34
CA THR A 30 -34.36 -38.89 11.04
C THR A 30 -34.79 -37.43 10.93
N GLY A 31 -35.02 -36.78 12.07
CA GLY A 31 -35.36 -35.37 12.04
C GLY A 31 -34.30 -34.68 11.21
N GLY A 32 -34.74 -33.90 10.21
CA GLY A 32 -33.91 -32.78 9.83
C GLY A 32 -33.76 -31.96 11.11
N ASP A 33 -32.55 -31.90 11.64
CA ASP A 33 -32.03 -30.57 11.91
C ASP A 33 -32.16 -29.85 10.57
N ASP A 34 -33.26 -29.11 10.42
CA ASP A 34 -33.33 -28.05 9.41
C ASP A 34 -32.12 -27.20 9.73
N ALA A 35 -31.08 -27.32 8.89
CA ALA A 35 -29.89 -26.50 8.99
C ALA A 35 -30.34 -25.08 8.74
N GLN A 36 -30.74 -24.41 9.82
CA GLN A 36 -31.22 -23.03 9.81
C GLN A 36 -30.12 -22.25 9.13
N LEU A 37 -30.38 -21.79 7.91
CA LEU A 37 -29.40 -21.04 7.14
C LEU A 37 -29.04 -19.83 8.00
N GLU A 38 -27.82 -19.85 8.54
CA GLU A 38 -27.29 -18.82 9.42
C GLU A 38 -27.34 -17.52 8.62
N ARG A 39 -28.31 -16.67 8.97
CA ARG A 39 -28.51 -15.39 8.29
C ARG A 39 -27.40 -14.49 8.76
N SER A 40 -26.60 -14.04 7.81
CA SER A 40 -25.54 -13.09 8.07
C SER A 40 -25.71 -11.86 7.19
N ILE A 41 -25.10 -10.76 7.64
CA ILE A 41 -24.96 -9.53 6.88
C ILE A 41 -23.45 -9.28 6.75
N GLU A 42 -22.94 -9.26 5.52
CA GLU A 42 -21.53 -9.01 5.23
C GLU A 42 -21.39 -7.57 4.73
N VAL A 43 -20.51 -6.79 5.39
CA VAL A 43 -20.29 -5.37 5.10
C VAL A 43 -18.80 -5.12 4.90
N THR A 44 -18.44 -4.48 3.79
CA THR A 44 -17.10 -3.89 3.59
C THR A 44 -17.18 -2.39 3.83
N ALA A 45 -16.63 -1.92 4.95
CA ALA A 45 -16.59 -0.50 5.30
C ALA A 45 -15.18 0.07 5.18
N THR A 46 -15.08 1.41 5.22
CA THR A 46 -13.82 2.16 5.21
C THR A 46 -13.88 3.27 6.26
N GLY A 47 -12.78 3.46 6.98
CA GLY A 47 -12.58 4.56 7.92
C GLY A 47 -11.28 5.31 7.60
N GLU A 48 -11.27 6.59 7.95
CA GLU A 48 -10.19 7.53 7.63
C GLU A 48 -9.92 8.45 8.81
N ALA A 49 -8.64 8.75 9.03
CA ALA A 49 -8.18 9.77 9.97
C ALA A 49 -7.03 10.56 9.33
N ALA A 50 -6.88 11.83 9.68
CA ALA A 50 -5.91 12.73 9.04
C ALA A 50 -5.26 13.70 10.04
N SER A 51 -3.99 14.03 9.80
CA SER A 51 -3.20 14.98 10.58
C SER A 51 -2.32 15.79 9.63
N ALA A 52 -1.97 17.01 10.04
CA ALA A 52 -0.80 17.69 9.51
C ALA A 52 0.44 16.78 9.70
N PRO A 53 1.40 16.79 8.75
CA PRO A 53 2.60 15.96 8.82
C PRO A 53 3.52 16.40 9.97
N ASP A 54 4.15 15.43 10.63
CA ASP A 54 5.21 15.62 11.63
C ASP A 54 6.57 15.07 11.15
N ARG A 55 6.65 14.63 9.89
CA ARG A 55 7.89 14.19 9.24
C ARG A 55 8.00 14.72 7.81
N ALA A 56 9.22 15.04 7.41
CA ALA A 56 9.56 15.30 6.02
C ALA A 56 10.73 14.42 5.56
N THR A 57 10.71 14.03 4.30
CA THR A 57 11.86 13.42 3.61
C THR A 57 12.25 14.33 2.45
N LEU A 58 13.35 15.05 2.62
CA LEU A 58 14.01 15.79 1.55
C LEU A 58 14.87 14.81 0.74
N ARG A 59 14.98 15.02 -0.58
CA ARG A 59 15.88 14.29 -1.46
C ARG A 59 16.79 15.26 -2.19
N VAL A 60 18.09 15.13 -1.99
CA VAL A 60 19.13 15.95 -2.62
C VAL A 60 20.11 15.06 -3.36
N ALA A 61 20.79 15.58 -4.37
CA ALA A 61 21.92 14.90 -4.98
C ALA A 61 23.03 15.87 -5.38
N VAL A 62 24.27 15.40 -5.17
CA VAL A 62 25.50 15.97 -5.70
C VAL A 62 25.78 15.29 -7.05
N THR A 63 26.25 16.05 -8.03
CA THR A 63 26.68 15.53 -9.34
C THR A 63 28.09 15.97 -9.71
N ALA A 64 28.77 15.13 -10.48
CA ALA A 64 30.17 15.28 -10.82
C ALA A 64 30.40 14.90 -12.28
N THR A 65 31.33 15.55 -12.99
CA THR A 65 31.65 15.20 -14.38
C THR A 65 33.12 15.39 -14.74
N GLY A 66 33.76 14.34 -15.27
CA GLY A 66 35.20 14.29 -15.47
C GLY A 66 35.62 13.64 -16.80
N GLY A 67 36.92 13.63 -17.06
CA GLY A 67 37.52 12.90 -18.19
C GLY A 67 37.64 11.40 -17.94
N ASP A 68 37.56 10.99 -16.68
CA ASP A 68 37.69 9.61 -16.21
C ASP A 68 36.78 9.40 -14.97
N ALA A 69 36.59 8.14 -14.57
CA ALA A 69 35.73 7.77 -13.44
C ALA A 69 36.37 7.99 -12.05
N GLU A 70 37.68 8.26 -11.96
CA GLU A 70 38.36 8.53 -10.69
C GLU A 70 38.16 10.00 -10.30
N ALA A 71 38.36 10.93 -11.24
CA ALA A 71 38.02 12.34 -11.05
C ALA A 71 36.55 12.55 -10.63
N VAL A 72 35.61 11.82 -11.25
CA VAL A 72 34.18 11.88 -10.89
C VAL A 72 33.90 11.32 -9.49
N ARG A 73 34.53 10.21 -9.11
CA ARG A 73 34.39 9.64 -7.76
C ARG A 73 34.87 10.61 -6.69
N ASP A 74 36.03 11.23 -6.92
CA ASP A 74 36.70 12.06 -5.93
C ASP A 74 35.98 13.42 -5.78
N GLU A 75 35.40 13.95 -6.87
CA GLU A 75 34.48 15.10 -6.85
C GLU A 75 33.18 14.80 -6.07
N LEU A 76 32.55 13.63 -6.29
CA LEU A 76 31.40 13.20 -5.47
C LEU A 76 31.76 13.02 -3.99
N ALA A 77 32.94 12.47 -3.68
CA ALA A 77 33.37 12.23 -2.30
C ALA A 77 33.69 13.53 -1.54
N ALA A 78 34.19 14.57 -2.23
CA ALA A 78 34.31 15.91 -1.66
C ALA A 78 32.94 16.50 -1.35
N GLY A 79 32.01 16.48 -2.32
CA GLY A 79 30.65 16.97 -2.12
C GLY A 79 29.84 16.17 -1.09
N GLU A 80 30.11 14.88 -0.88
CA GLU A 80 29.54 14.12 0.25
C GLU A 80 30.02 14.71 1.60
N ALA A 81 31.32 14.99 1.73
CA ALA A 81 31.89 15.49 2.96
C ALA A 81 31.37 16.90 3.30
N ASP A 82 31.35 17.81 2.32
CA ASP A 82 30.87 19.18 2.50
C ASP A 82 29.36 19.22 2.83
N LEU A 83 28.54 18.44 2.10
CA LEU A 83 27.10 18.33 2.35
C LEU A 83 26.78 17.72 3.73
N ARG A 84 27.47 16.63 4.12
CA ARG A 84 27.30 16.03 5.46
C ARG A 84 27.69 16.99 6.57
N ALA A 85 28.82 17.69 6.40
CA ALA A 85 29.31 18.65 7.38
C ALA A 85 28.30 19.78 7.60
N ALA A 86 27.82 20.41 6.52
CA ALA A 86 26.86 21.51 6.61
C ALA A 86 25.52 21.11 7.26
N LEU A 87 24.99 19.92 6.93
CA LEU A 87 23.75 19.40 7.52
C LEU A 87 23.91 19.04 9.00
N THR A 88 25.07 18.50 9.40
CA THR A 88 25.35 18.15 10.80
C THR A 88 25.66 19.39 11.64
N ASP A 89 26.39 20.37 11.11
CA ASP A 89 26.66 21.66 11.75
C ASP A 89 25.38 22.51 11.91
N TRP A 90 24.40 22.34 11.02
CA TRP A 90 23.05 22.91 11.18
C TRP A 90 22.26 22.22 12.32
N GLY A 91 22.47 20.91 12.51
CA GLY A 91 21.94 20.17 13.66
C GLY A 91 21.25 18.83 13.35
N LEU A 92 21.41 18.26 12.15
CA LEU A 92 20.88 16.93 11.83
C LEU A 92 21.82 15.81 12.33
N ASP A 93 21.24 14.75 12.90
CA ASP A 93 21.98 13.52 13.22
C ASP A 93 22.46 12.81 11.93
N GLU A 94 23.65 12.19 11.97
CA GLU A 94 24.18 11.43 10.82
C GLU A 94 23.24 10.30 10.35
N GLU A 95 22.44 9.74 11.25
CA GLU A 95 21.46 8.67 10.97
C GLU A 95 20.26 9.14 10.12
N ALA A 96 20.01 10.45 10.08
CA ALA A 96 19.00 11.08 9.24
C ALA A 96 19.43 11.25 7.77
N ILE A 97 20.74 11.14 7.48
CA ILE A 97 21.33 11.37 6.14
C ILE A 97 21.72 10.04 5.50
N ARG A 98 20.84 9.49 4.64
CA ARG A 98 21.00 8.16 4.03
C ARG A 98 21.23 8.23 2.54
N THR A 99 22.29 7.60 2.03
CA THR A 99 22.51 7.40 0.59
C THR A 99 21.39 6.55 -0.02
N GLU A 100 20.63 7.12 -0.96
CA GLU A 100 19.61 6.39 -1.74
C GLU A 100 20.16 5.81 -3.06
N ARG A 101 21.13 6.50 -3.69
CA ARG A 101 21.74 6.06 -4.95
C ARG A 101 23.16 6.59 -5.07
N TYR A 102 24.04 5.72 -5.55
CA TYR A 102 25.34 6.07 -6.09
C TYR A 102 25.44 5.50 -7.51
N ASP A 103 25.87 6.30 -8.48
CA ASP A 103 26.01 5.88 -9.88
C ASP A 103 27.10 6.72 -10.57
N VAL A 104 28.02 6.08 -11.27
CA VAL A 104 29.09 6.72 -12.06
C VAL A 104 29.23 5.95 -13.36
N ARG A 105 29.05 6.64 -14.50
CA ARG A 105 28.94 6.02 -15.82
C ARG A 105 29.56 6.88 -16.93
N GLU A 106 29.91 6.23 -18.03
CA GLU A 106 30.34 6.92 -19.26
C GLU A 106 29.15 7.63 -19.91
N ALA A 107 29.40 8.83 -20.45
CA ALA A 107 28.46 9.72 -21.09
C ALA A 107 28.89 9.96 -22.54
N TYR A 108 28.14 9.42 -23.51
CA TYR A 108 28.44 9.56 -24.94
C TYR A 108 27.85 10.88 -25.49
N GLU A 109 28.63 11.96 -25.44
CA GLU A 109 28.23 13.30 -25.89
C GLU A 109 28.12 13.37 -27.43
N THR A 110 26.97 12.93 -27.94
CA THR A 110 26.71 12.57 -29.35
C THR A 110 26.77 13.74 -30.36
N ARG A 111 27.09 14.96 -29.93
CA ARG A 111 26.97 16.18 -30.76
C ARG A 111 28.28 16.89 -31.11
N ASP A 112 29.25 16.93 -30.20
CA ASP A 112 30.36 17.89 -30.31
C ASP A 112 31.75 17.23 -30.46
N ASP A 113 32.02 16.08 -29.83
CA ASP A 113 33.15 15.20 -30.20
C ASP A 113 32.87 13.72 -29.86
N PRO A 114 32.66 12.83 -30.85
CA PRO A 114 32.36 11.42 -30.60
C PRO A 114 33.55 10.60 -30.08
N ASN A 115 34.76 11.16 -30.04
CA ASN A 115 35.95 10.50 -29.47
C ASN A 115 36.25 10.94 -28.03
N ARG A 116 35.52 11.93 -27.48
CA ARG A 116 35.74 12.41 -26.12
C ARG A 116 34.85 11.66 -25.14
N THR A 117 35.37 10.53 -24.63
CA THR A 117 34.86 9.92 -23.40
C THR A 117 34.76 10.99 -22.30
N ARG A 118 33.57 11.09 -21.70
CA ARG A 118 33.26 11.88 -20.50
C ARG A 118 32.58 10.94 -19.51
N TYR A 119 32.80 11.16 -18.23
CA TYR A 119 32.06 10.47 -17.18
C TYR A 119 31.12 11.44 -16.47
N GLU A 120 29.96 10.92 -16.09
CA GLU A 120 28.99 11.62 -15.24
C GLU A 120 28.65 10.75 -14.02
N GLY A 121 28.55 11.39 -12.86
CA GLY A 121 28.28 10.75 -11.59
C GLY A 121 27.17 11.46 -10.82
N VAL A 122 26.44 10.69 -10.01
CA VAL A 122 25.41 11.20 -9.10
C VAL A 122 25.43 10.44 -7.78
N HIS A 123 25.45 11.19 -6.69
CA HIS A 123 25.29 10.68 -5.32
C HIS A 123 24.06 11.34 -4.71
N GLN A 124 23.01 10.55 -4.48
CA GLN A 124 21.71 11.00 -3.99
C GLN A 124 21.47 10.54 -2.55
N TYR A 125 20.92 11.43 -1.75
CA TYR A 125 20.62 11.22 -0.34
C TYR A 125 19.12 11.46 -0.07
N ALA A 126 18.57 10.68 0.85
CA ALA A 126 17.39 11.05 1.62
C ALA A 126 17.85 11.69 2.93
N ILE A 127 17.27 12.84 3.25
CA ILE A 127 17.42 13.54 4.52
C ILE A 127 16.06 13.51 5.21
N GLU A 128 15.99 12.94 6.40
CA GLU A 128 14.77 12.90 7.21
C GLU A 128 14.75 14.03 8.24
N LEU A 129 13.62 14.71 8.38
CA LEU A 129 13.43 15.79 9.33
C LEU A 129 12.27 15.44 10.28
N GLY A 130 12.46 15.76 11.57
CA GLY A 130 11.39 15.77 12.59
C GLY A 130 10.69 17.13 12.73
N ASP A 131 11.20 18.16 12.07
CA ASP A 131 10.59 19.47 11.95
C ASP A 131 10.22 19.70 10.48
N VAL A 132 8.94 19.95 10.20
CA VAL A 132 8.41 20.15 8.85
C VAL A 132 8.48 21.61 8.39
N ASP A 133 8.58 22.57 9.32
CA ASP A 133 8.72 24.00 9.03
C ASP A 133 10.19 24.32 8.68
N ALA A 134 11.15 23.64 9.32
CA ALA A 134 12.59 23.75 9.05
C ALA A 134 13.03 23.24 7.66
N VAL A 135 12.15 22.56 6.90
CA VAL A 135 12.46 21.98 5.58
C VAL A 135 12.99 23.01 4.59
N GLY A 136 12.50 24.25 4.65
CA GLY A 136 12.98 25.34 3.79
C GLY A 136 14.45 25.69 4.06
N GLU A 137 14.82 25.81 5.34
CA GLU A 137 16.18 26.15 5.76
C GLU A 137 17.18 25.03 5.42
N VAL A 138 16.77 23.77 5.60
CA VAL A 138 17.61 22.60 5.25
C VAL A 138 17.77 22.44 3.73
N VAL A 139 16.79 22.86 2.91
CA VAL A 139 16.96 22.98 1.46
C VAL A 139 18.01 24.04 1.12
N ASP A 140 17.91 25.22 1.73
CA ASP A 140 18.82 26.33 1.45
C ASP A 140 20.27 25.97 1.89
N VAL A 141 20.45 25.35 3.06
CA VAL A 141 21.73 24.79 3.55
C VAL A 141 22.31 23.72 2.61
N ALA A 142 21.49 22.80 2.11
CA ALA A 142 21.97 21.75 1.20
C ALA A 142 22.45 22.33 -0.14
N ILE A 143 21.80 23.38 -0.65
CA ILE A 143 22.22 24.08 -1.88
C ILE A 143 23.54 24.81 -1.66
N ASP A 144 23.67 25.59 -0.58
CA ASP A 144 24.91 26.31 -0.24
C ASP A 144 26.10 25.35 0.01
N ALA A 145 25.82 24.12 0.44
CA ALA A 145 26.80 23.03 0.60
C ALA A 145 27.08 22.22 -0.67
N GLY A 146 26.54 22.60 -1.84
CA GLY A 146 26.88 22.01 -3.14
C GLY A 146 25.92 20.93 -3.67
N ALA A 147 24.69 20.83 -3.16
CA ALA A 147 23.69 19.92 -3.75
C ALA A 147 23.09 20.49 -5.06
N ASP A 148 23.63 20.07 -6.22
CA ASP A 148 23.15 20.47 -7.55
C ASP A 148 21.65 20.21 -7.80
N GLN A 149 21.08 19.18 -7.16
CA GLN A 149 19.73 18.69 -7.45
C GLN A 149 18.91 18.46 -6.19
N VAL A 150 18.17 19.48 -5.76
CA VAL A 150 17.01 19.31 -4.87
C VAL A 150 15.86 18.69 -5.66
N GLN A 151 15.39 17.53 -5.21
CA GLN A 151 14.33 16.75 -5.87
C GLN A 151 12.96 16.99 -5.20
N ARG A 152 12.16 15.93 -5.08
CA ARG A 152 10.84 15.95 -4.44
C ARG A 152 10.98 15.81 -2.93
N ILE A 153 10.53 16.83 -2.21
CA ILE A 153 10.17 16.74 -0.80
C ILE A 153 8.93 15.84 -0.67
N ARG A 154 8.92 14.94 0.31
CA ARG A 154 7.71 14.24 0.77
C ARG A 154 7.38 14.66 2.19
N PHE A 155 6.10 14.76 2.50
CA PHE A 155 5.62 14.91 3.86
C PHE A 155 4.87 13.64 4.28
N GLY A 156 5.05 13.28 5.54
CA GLY A 156 4.59 12.01 6.08
C GLY A 156 4.33 12.11 7.57
N LEU A 157 4.17 10.94 8.17
CA LEU A 157 3.89 10.80 9.59
C LEU A 157 5.03 10.01 10.25
N SER A 158 5.28 10.28 11.53
CA SER A 158 6.05 9.40 12.40
C SER A 158 5.33 8.05 12.55
N GLU A 159 6.09 6.98 12.84
CA GLU A 159 5.50 5.66 13.09
C GLU A 159 4.49 5.69 14.26
N GLU A 160 4.71 6.58 15.24
CA GLU A 160 3.80 6.82 16.35
C GLU A 160 2.48 7.45 15.88
N ARG A 161 2.53 8.55 15.10
CA ARG A 161 1.33 9.22 14.57
C ARG A 161 0.59 8.38 13.52
N GLU A 162 1.31 7.63 12.67
CA GLU A 162 0.65 6.71 11.74
C GLU A 162 -0.10 5.59 12.48
N ARG A 163 0.45 5.08 13.60
CA ARG A 163 -0.25 4.14 14.48
C ARG A 163 -1.47 4.77 15.14
N GLU A 164 -1.37 5.99 15.68
CA GLU A 164 -2.51 6.72 16.29
C GLU A 164 -3.67 6.88 15.29
N LEU A 165 -3.40 7.45 14.11
CA LEU A 165 -4.41 7.64 13.08
C LEU A 165 -4.94 6.32 12.51
N ARG A 166 -4.16 5.23 12.55
CA ARG A 166 -4.63 3.89 12.18
C ARG A 166 -5.63 3.35 13.20
N GLU A 167 -5.42 3.56 14.50
CA GLU A 167 -6.35 3.17 15.56
C GLU A 167 -7.67 3.97 15.47
N GLU A 168 -7.59 5.27 15.15
CA GLU A 168 -8.76 6.10 14.82
C GLU A 168 -9.49 5.61 13.55
N ALA A 169 -8.76 5.36 12.46
CA ALA A 169 -9.33 4.90 11.19
C ALA A 169 -9.98 3.50 11.30
N ILE A 170 -9.43 2.59 12.12
CA ILE A 170 -10.10 1.31 12.45
C ILE A 170 -11.41 1.56 13.19
N THR A 171 -11.41 2.46 14.18
CA THR A 171 -12.60 2.80 14.97
C THR A 171 -13.70 3.38 14.08
N ALA A 172 -13.35 4.30 13.18
CA ALA A 172 -14.26 4.85 12.19
C ALA A 172 -14.76 3.79 11.18
N ALA A 173 -13.90 2.87 10.75
CA ALA A 173 -14.28 1.80 9.82
C ALA A 173 -15.30 0.83 10.43
N MET A 174 -15.14 0.49 11.71
CA MET A 174 -16.11 -0.35 12.44
C MET A 174 -17.45 0.37 12.65
N ALA A 175 -17.44 1.64 13.07
CA ALA A 175 -18.67 2.41 13.24
C ALA A 175 -19.48 2.53 11.92
N ASN A 176 -18.79 2.77 10.80
CA ASN A 176 -19.42 2.77 9.48
C ASN A 176 -19.98 1.39 9.09
N ALA A 177 -19.30 0.29 9.47
CA ALA A 177 -19.81 -1.07 9.24
C ALA A 177 -21.07 -1.37 10.06
N ASP A 178 -21.10 -0.92 11.33
CA ASP A 178 -22.24 -1.12 12.24
C ASP A 178 -23.48 -0.35 11.75
N ASP A 179 -23.31 0.90 11.28
CA ASP A 179 -24.37 1.71 10.68
C ASP A 179 -24.91 1.08 9.38
N ASP A 180 -24.03 0.67 8.45
CA ASP A 180 -24.44 0.01 7.21
C ASP A 180 -25.14 -1.34 7.48
N ALA A 181 -24.66 -2.13 8.44
CA ALA A 181 -25.27 -3.39 8.83
C ALA A 181 -26.67 -3.19 9.43
N ALA A 182 -26.87 -2.18 10.27
CA ALA A 182 -28.18 -1.83 10.82
C ALA A 182 -29.18 -1.41 9.72
N VAL A 183 -28.72 -0.65 8.72
CA VAL A 183 -29.53 -0.27 7.56
C VAL A 183 -29.92 -1.50 6.72
N LEU A 184 -28.96 -2.39 6.44
CA LEU A 184 -29.20 -3.63 5.70
C LEU A 184 -30.15 -4.59 6.42
N ALA A 185 -30.03 -4.70 7.75
CA ALA A 185 -30.89 -5.54 8.58
C ALA A 185 -32.35 -5.06 8.54
N ASN A 186 -32.58 -3.79 8.86
CA ASN A 186 -33.91 -3.17 8.84
C ASN A 186 -34.53 -3.17 7.42
N ALA A 187 -33.72 -3.10 6.35
CA ALA A 187 -34.20 -3.20 4.97
C ALA A 187 -34.56 -4.64 4.53
N SER A 188 -34.26 -5.65 5.36
CA SER A 188 -34.41 -7.08 5.06
C SER A 188 -35.33 -7.83 6.04
N ASP A 189 -36.05 -7.11 6.90
CA ASP A 189 -36.83 -7.66 8.04
C ASP A 189 -35.96 -8.49 9.02
N LEU A 190 -34.72 -8.04 9.28
CA LEU A 190 -33.76 -8.68 10.18
C LEU A 190 -33.32 -7.75 11.35
N GLU A 191 -32.84 -8.36 12.43
CA GLU A 191 -32.14 -7.73 13.55
C GLU A 191 -30.70 -8.28 13.66
N VAL A 192 -29.73 -7.41 13.93
CA VAL A 192 -28.31 -7.78 14.17
C VAL A 192 -28.13 -8.24 15.61
N VAL A 193 -27.67 -9.48 15.80
CA VAL A 193 -27.43 -10.06 17.14
C VAL A 193 -26.01 -9.80 17.65
N GLY A 194 -25.04 -9.75 16.74
CA GLY A 194 -23.64 -9.53 17.07
C GLY A 194 -22.71 -9.69 15.86
N VAL A 195 -21.41 -9.59 16.13
CA VAL A 195 -20.36 -9.77 15.13
C VAL A 195 -19.88 -11.23 15.15
N TYR A 196 -19.90 -11.89 13.99
CA TYR A 196 -19.45 -13.27 13.79
C TYR A 196 -17.98 -13.34 13.38
N ASP A 197 -17.56 -12.52 12.41
CA ASP A 197 -16.16 -12.42 11.95
C ASP A 197 -15.78 -10.96 11.64
N VAL A 198 -14.50 -10.62 11.84
CA VAL A 198 -13.91 -9.33 11.45
C VAL A 198 -12.56 -9.59 10.80
N SER A 199 -12.34 -9.02 9.61
CA SER A 199 -11.03 -8.99 8.97
C SER A 199 -10.69 -7.60 8.45
N THR A 200 -9.46 -7.13 8.71
CA THR A 200 -8.94 -5.92 8.04
C THR A 200 -8.50 -6.31 6.63
N ALA A 201 -9.28 -5.93 5.62
CA ALA A 201 -9.03 -6.29 4.23
C ALA A 201 -7.69 -5.71 3.74
N GLN A 202 -7.46 -4.43 4.05
CA GLN A 202 -6.26 -3.71 3.65
C GLN A 202 -6.05 -2.48 4.55
N SER A 203 -4.79 -2.14 4.78
CA SER A 203 -4.37 -0.91 5.47
C SER A 203 -3.14 -0.35 4.75
N GLY A 204 -3.12 0.96 4.54
CA GLY A 204 -1.96 1.64 3.97
C GLY A 204 -2.10 3.15 4.08
N SER A 205 -1.07 3.81 4.58
CA SER A 205 -0.94 5.26 4.51
C SER A 205 -0.75 5.74 3.07
N THR A 206 -1.36 6.87 2.72
CA THR A 206 -1.10 7.55 1.44
C THR A 206 -0.26 8.79 1.76
N PRO A 207 1.08 8.76 1.58
CA PRO A 207 1.94 9.86 2.00
C PRO A 207 1.68 11.12 1.16
N PHE A 208 1.71 12.29 1.79
CA PHE A 208 1.51 13.56 1.08
C PHE A 208 2.74 13.87 0.22
N VAL A 209 2.54 13.84 -1.09
CA VAL A 209 3.57 14.17 -2.07
C VAL A 209 3.36 15.59 -2.55
N ALA A 210 4.24 16.49 -2.10
CA ALA A 210 4.35 17.82 -2.71
C ALA A 210 4.73 17.67 -4.19
N GLU A 211 4.04 18.41 -5.06
CA GLU A 211 4.48 18.54 -6.45
C GLU A 211 5.71 19.45 -6.57
N ARG A 212 6.36 19.40 -7.74
CA ARG A 212 7.65 20.05 -7.97
C ARG A 212 7.57 21.55 -7.70
N TYR A 213 8.44 22.03 -6.83
CA TYR A 213 8.95 23.39 -6.93
C TYR A 213 9.86 23.48 -8.16
N ALA A 214 9.68 24.54 -8.95
CA ALA A 214 10.75 25.10 -9.74
C ALA A 214 11.32 26.24 -8.90
N ALA A 215 12.65 26.27 -8.70
CA ALA A 215 13.29 27.41 -8.06
C ALA A 215 12.98 28.68 -8.88
N ALA A 216 12.40 29.69 -8.24
CA ALA A 216 12.13 30.97 -8.87
C ALA A 216 13.48 31.69 -9.08
N GLY A 217 14.02 31.57 -10.29
CA GLY A 217 15.41 31.93 -10.57
C GLY A 217 15.73 33.40 -10.35
N GLY A 218 16.47 33.69 -9.28
CA GLY A 218 17.28 34.89 -9.11
C GLY A 218 16.57 36.13 -8.59
N ASP A 219 16.68 36.37 -7.27
CA ASP A 219 17.29 37.61 -6.81
C ASP A 219 18.16 37.36 -5.57
N ALA A 220 19.21 38.16 -5.40
CA ALA A 220 20.21 37.99 -4.34
C ALA A 220 19.74 38.65 -3.02
N GLY A 221 18.67 38.12 -2.42
CA GLY A 221 17.92 38.83 -1.39
C GLY A 221 17.08 37.99 -0.42
N GLY A 222 17.63 36.91 0.16
CA GLY A 222 17.08 36.31 1.39
C GLY A 222 15.64 35.78 1.30
N ALA A 223 15.26 35.17 0.18
CA ALA A 223 13.97 34.50 0.02
C ALA A 223 14.08 33.04 0.48
N SER A 224 13.70 32.76 1.73
CA SER A 224 13.71 31.40 2.28
C SER A 224 12.73 30.48 1.55
N THR A 225 13.09 29.20 1.40
CA THR A 225 12.27 28.23 0.66
C THR A 225 10.95 27.91 1.38
N SER A 226 9.88 28.62 1.01
CA SER A 226 8.54 28.43 1.58
C SER A 226 7.82 27.20 1.00
N VAL A 227 7.64 26.17 1.82
CA VAL A 227 6.95 24.93 1.45
C VAL A 227 5.53 24.89 2.03
N GLN A 228 4.54 24.50 1.24
CA GLN A 228 3.16 24.26 1.71
C GLN A 228 2.92 22.76 1.88
N THR A 229 2.38 22.38 3.04
CA THR A 229 1.97 21.01 3.38
C THR A 229 0.46 20.83 3.23
N GLY A 230 0.03 19.59 2.99
CA GLY A 230 -1.35 19.16 3.17
C GLY A 230 -1.41 18.01 4.17
N ASP A 231 -2.59 17.77 4.75
CA ASP A 231 -2.79 16.69 5.70
C ASP A 231 -2.47 15.31 5.08
N VAL A 232 -1.90 14.42 5.88
CA VAL A 232 -1.66 13.02 5.52
C VAL A 232 -2.81 12.18 6.05
N THR A 233 -3.49 11.45 5.16
CA THR A 233 -4.63 10.60 5.49
C THR A 233 -4.22 9.14 5.63
N VAL A 234 -4.56 8.53 6.77
CA VAL A 234 -4.51 7.09 6.99
C VAL A 234 -5.90 6.51 6.71
N ARG A 235 -5.98 5.49 5.86
CA ARG A 235 -7.22 4.82 5.46
C ARG A 235 -7.14 3.33 5.77
N VAL A 236 -8.20 2.79 6.37
CA VAL A 236 -8.34 1.37 6.70
C VAL A 236 -9.68 0.85 6.19
N SER A 237 -9.69 -0.35 5.62
CA SER A 237 -10.92 -1.05 5.24
C SER A 237 -11.08 -2.34 6.04
N VAL A 238 -12.30 -2.57 6.52
CA VAL A 238 -12.72 -3.75 7.28
C VAL A 238 -13.80 -4.48 6.50
N ASN A 239 -13.76 -5.82 6.54
CA ASN A 239 -14.92 -6.65 6.27
C ASN A 239 -15.44 -7.15 7.62
N VAL A 240 -16.75 -7.04 7.84
CA VAL A 240 -17.42 -7.54 9.03
C VAL A 240 -18.57 -8.44 8.60
N VAL A 241 -18.65 -9.62 9.20
CA VAL A 241 -19.80 -10.52 9.07
C VAL A 241 -20.57 -10.46 10.38
N TYR A 242 -21.82 -10.01 10.31
CA TYR A 242 -22.74 -9.94 11.45
C TYR A 242 -23.65 -11.18 11.47
N GLU A 243 -23.96 -11.69 12.66
CA GLU A 243 -25.04 -12.66 12.88
C GLU A 243 -26.39 -11.92 12.91
N ALA A 244 -27.38 -12.43 12.17
CA ALA A 244 -28.70 -11.82 12.06
C ALA A 244 -29.85 -12.82 12.28
N VAL A 245 -30.95 -12.32 12.84
CA VAL A 245 -32.21 -13.06 13.06
C VAL A 245 -33.38 -12.30 12.43
N PRO A 246 -34.56 -12.92 12.22
CA PRO A 246 -35.75 -12.18 11.83
C PRO A 246 -36.22 -11.27 12.97
N ALA A 247 -36.75 -10.10 12.63
CA ALA A 247 -37.40 -9.17 13.56
C ALA A 247 -38.83 -9.59 13.96
#